data_AF-A0A212F6L2-F1
#
_entry.id   AF-A0A212F6L2-F1
#
_cell.length_a   1.000
_cell.length_b   1.000
_cell.length_c   1.000
_cell.angle_alpha   90.00
_cell.angle_beta   90.00
_cell.angle_gamma   90.00
#
_symmetry.space_group_name_H-M   'P 1'
#
loop_
_entity.id
_entity.type
_entity.pdbx_description
1 polymer ?
#
loop_
_entity_poly.entity_id
_entity_poly.type
_entity_poly.pdbx_seq_one_letter_code
_entity_poly.pdbx_strand_id
1 'polypeptide(L)'
;MSEIISSDSVSQKALDVVVQCINHKASMQYQVIQAQFKENLMKVRQSLASKGTESADLKDILSSLQVHLMQKIQASLLDLMAFLQKNLSFGLKPWCGKAVADACWTVISETLINISDMVKSMASLQASNNLPFELLLVLAKLCLEMQENGVTTLHNHLLKLLEESSPGLTVGNNDTSNIMVSLSTAAQVALDSEVVFIGQTAAQMLRVSVLARDWLRAPEPRGPRAVCRRVVETLASADTAASQLFPTSMKPSSDSSRRTIWSRPSSSFSPISRIFSERIEVFSPAGADRAALSNGALKVALKALVECVRLRTFSRHGLQQLQVDVHFLQQRLSCMGNDERLLNALLEDALSSAQIRCVDPQLMEPSIVDIICERG
;
A
#
# COMPACT_ATOMS: atom_id res chain seq x y z
N MET A 1 -64.84 22.25 -2.94
CA MET A 1 -64.85 20.90 -3.53
C MET A 1 -63.69 20.16 -2.91
N SER A 2 -63.99 19.34 -1.90
CA SER A 2 -63.02 18.49 -1.21
C SER A 2 -62.77 17.29 -2.12
N GLU A 3 -61.58 17.18 -2.70
CA GLU A 3 -61.20 15.97 -3.44
C GLU A 3 -61.26 14.79 -2.47
N ILE A 4 -62.22 13.89 -2.69
CA ILE A 4 -62.33 12.63 -1.95
C ILE A 4 -61.20 11.75 -2.45
N ILE A 5 -60.07 11.82 -1.76
CA ILE A 5 -58.91 10.95 -2.00
C ILE A 5 -59.37 9.51 -1.75
N SER A 6 -59.23 8.63 -2.74
CA SER A 6 -59.62 7.22 -2.60
C SER A 6 -58.77 6.55 -1.52
N SER A 7 -59.37 5.67 -0.71
CA SER A 7 -58.69 4.93 0.37
C SER A 7 -57.39 4.25 -0.09
N ASP A 8 -57.37 3.74 -1.32
CA ASP A 8 -56.20 3.08 -1.91
C ASP A 8 -55.03 4.05 -2.15
N SER A 9 -55.31 5.30 -2.54
CA SER A 9 -54.27 6.30 -2.76
C SER A 9 -53.69 6.85 -1.44
N VAL A 10 -54.47 6.87 -0.35
CA VAL A 10 -53.96 7.16 1.00
C VAL A 10 -53.08 6.00 1.49
N SER A 11 -53.49 4.76 1.23
CA SER A 11 -52.71 3.56 1.58
C SER A 11 -51.37 3.52 0.85
N GLN A 12 -51.34 3.82 -0.46
CA GLN A 12 -50.11 3.86 -1.24
C GLN A 12 -49.13 4.93 -0.74
N LYS A 13 -49.62 6.14 -0.44
CA LYS A 13 -48.77 7.20 0.14
C LYS A 13 -48.18 6.81 1.50
N ALA A 14 -48.94 6.09 2.33
CA ALA A 14 -48.43 5.61 3.62
C ALA A 14 -47.30 4.58 3.44
N LEU A 15 -47.41 3.68 2.44
CA LEU A 15 -46.34 2.74 2.08
C LEU A 15 -45.08 3.48 1.64
N ASP A 16 -45.22 4.45 0.73
CA ASP A 16 -44.10 5.24 0.21
C ASP A 16 -43.35 5.96 1.33
N VAL A 17 -44.06 6.52 2.30
CA VAL A 17 -43.46 7.16 3.48
C VAL A 17 -42.62 6.17 4.29
N VAL A 18 -43.13 4.95 4.55
CA VAL A 18 -42.38 3.93 5.31
C VAL A 18 -41.10 3.54 4.55
N VAL A 19 -41.18 3.30 3.25
CA VAL A 19 -40.01 2.98 2.42
C VAL A 19 -39.00 4.14 2.41
N GLN A 20 -39.46 5.39 2.32
CA GLN A 20 -38.60 6.55 2.43
C GLN A 20 -37.91 6.64 3.80
N CYS A 21 -38.62 6.36 4.90
CA CYS A 21 -38.03 6.33 6.23
C CYS A 21 -36.95 5.24 6.36
N ILE A 22 -37.19 4.05 5.81
CA ILE A 22 -36.22 2.95 5.80
C ILE A 22 -34.95 3.37 5.03
N ASN A 23 -35.11 3.88 3.81
CA ASN A 23 -33.99 4.33 2.97
C ASN A 23 -33.24 5.51 3.58
N HIS A 24 -33.95 6.45 4.19
CA HIS A 24 -33.35 7.57 4.91
C HIS A 24 -32.52 7.10 6.11
N LYS A 25 -33.04 6.13 6.89
CA LYS A 25 -32.30 5.55 8.02
C LYS A 25 -31.03 4.86 7.55
N ALA A 26 -31.08 4.05 6.49
CA ALA A 26 -29.90 3.44 5.88
C ALA A 26 -28.88 4.50 5.43
N SER A 27 -29.37 5.59 4.82
CA SER A 27 -28.51 6.69 4.37
C SER A 27 -27.77 7.35 5.51
N MET A 28 -28.48 7.64 6.60
CA MET A 28 -27.86 8.19 7.81
C MET A 28 -26.85 7.22 8.43
N GLN A 29 -27.13 5.92 8.44
CA GLN A 29 -26.23 4.93 9.03
C GLN A 29 -24.88 4.86 8.33
N TYR A 30 -24.84 4.68 6.99
CA TYR A 30 -23.55 4.58 6.31
C TYR A 30 -22.75 5.89 6.38
N GLN A 31 -23.43 7.05 6.39
CA GLN A 31 -22.78 8.35 6.58
C GLN A 31 -22.16 8.51 7.98
N VAL A 32 -22.87 8.06 9.02
CA VAL A 32 -22.35 8.05 10.40
C VAL A 32 -21.15 7.12 10.53
N ILE A 33 -21.22 5.92 9.95
CA ILE A 33 -20.08 4.99 9.93
C ILE A 33 -18.88 5.64 9.24
N GLN A 34 -19.08 6.27 8.08
CA GLN A 34 -18.02 6.95 7.34
C GLN A 34 -17.37 8.09 8.16
N ALA A 35 -18.17 8.91 8.85
CA ALA A 35 -17.66 9.98 9.71
C ALA A 35 -16.85 9.44 10.90
N GLN A 36 -17.36 8.42 11.59
CA GLN A 36 -16.68 7.78 12.72
C GLN A 36 -15.38 7.10 12.29
N PHE A 37 -15.38 6.42 11.13
CA PHE A 37 -14.20 5.78 10.59
C PHE A 37 -13.11 6.80 10.25
N LYS A 38 -13.47 7.93 9.62
CA LYS A 38 -12.54 9.06 9.36
C LYS A 38 -11.92 9.60 10.66
N GLU A 39 -12.72 9.78 11.71
CA GLU A 39 -12.22 10.23 13.01
C GLU A 39 -11.25 9.21 13.62
N ASN A 40 -11.56 7.92 13.52
CA ASN A 40 -10.67 6.87 13.99
C ASN A 40 -9.33 6.86 13.23
N LEU A 41 -9.37 7.02 11.90
CA LEU A 41 -8.14 7.15 11.10
C LEU A 41 -7.30 8.36 11.48
N MET A 42 -7.92 9.48 11.86
CA MET A 42 -7.18 10.65 12.36
C MET A 42 -6.44 10.35 13.67
N LYS A 43 -7.04 9.57 14.57
CA LYS A 43 -6.40 9.11 15.81
C LYS A 43 -5.25 8.15 15.53
N VAL A 44 -5.46 7.18 14.64
CA VAL A 44 -4.41 6.25 14.19
C VAL A 44 -3.24 7.02 13.57
N ARG A 45 -3.52 7.99 12.68
CA ARG A 45 -2.50 8.84 12.07
C ARG A 45 -1.66 9.58 13.11
N GLN A 46 -2.30 10.19 14.12
CA GLN A 46 -1.61 10.88 15.22
C GLN A 46 -0.78 9.93 16.07
N SER A 47 -1.28 8.72 16.34
CA SER A 47 -0.53 7.68 17.05
C SER A 47 0.71 7.25 16.27
N LEU A 48 0.59 7.00 14.96
CA LEU A 48 1.72 6.61 14.10
C LEU A 48 2.77 7.73 14.02
N ALA A 49 2.33 8.99 13.88
CA ALA A 49 3.22 10.14 13.82
C ALA A 49 3.99 10.39 15.14
N SER A 50 3.45 9.98 16.30
CA SER A 50 4.08 10.20 17.61
C SER A 50 4.96 9.04 18.08
N LYS A 51 4.64 7.80 17.70
CA LYS A 51 5.32 6.59 18.16
C LYS A 51 6.59 6.24 17.35
N GLY A 52 6.75 6.79 16.15
CA GLY A 52 7.79 6.36 15.22
C GLY A 52 7.53 4.93 14.71
N THR A 53 8.18 4.57 13.61
CA THR A 53 7.94 3.32 12.86
C THR A 53 8.24 2.03 13.61
N GLU A 54 9.21 2.05 14.53
CA GLU A 54 9.70 0.83 15.19
C GLU A 54 8.84 0.39 16.39
N SER A 55 7.94 1.23 16.90
CA SER A 55 7.14 0.93 18.11
C SER A 55 5.65 0.70 17.85
N ALA A 56 5.17 0.92 16.62
CA ALA A 56 3.78 0.71 16.26
C ALA A 56 3.52 -0.74 15.84
N ASP A 57 2.57 -1.41 16.50
CA ASP A 57 2.04 -2.70 16.07
C ASP A 57 0.97 -2.47 14.98
N LEU A 58 1.38 -2.61 13.71
CA LEU A 58 0.49 -2.38 12.57
C LEU A 58 -0.58 -3.45 12.43
N LYS A 59 -0.32 -4.68 12.92
CA LYS A 59 -1.32 -5.76 12.91
C LYS A 59 -2.45 -5.48 13.90
N ASP A 60 -2.11 -4.99 15.09
CA ASP A 60 -3.11 -4.59 16.08
C ASP A 60 -3.98 -3.44 15.55
N ILE A 61 -3.36 -2.41 14.98
CA ILE A 61 -4.08 -1.29 14.34
C ILE A 61 -5.02 -1.79 13.23
N LEU A 62 -4.53 -2.65 12.33
CA LEU A 62 -5.34 -3.26 11.28
C LEU A 62 -6.54 -4.02 11.86
N SER A 63 -6.29 -4.90 12.82
CA SER A 63 -7.34 -5.71 13.45
C SER A 63 -8.39 -4.85 14.15
N SER A 64 -7.96 -3.80 14.85
CA SER A 64 -8.84 -2.84 15.52
C SER A 64 -9.72 -2.08 14.53
N LEU A 65 -9.15 -1.62 13.41
CA LEU A 65 -9.91 -0.95 12.35
C LEU A 65 -10.92 -1.90 11.69
N GLN A 66 -10.52 -3.14 11.41
CA GLN A 66 -11.39 -4.15 10.81
C GLN A 66 -12.55 -4.51 11.74
N VAL A 67 -12.27 -4.82 13.01
CA VAL A 67 -13.28 -5.16 14.01
C VAL A 67 -14.23 -3.99 14.21
N HIS A 68 -13.71 -2.77 14.35
CA HIS A 68 -14.53 -1.57 14.49
C HIS A 68 -15.49 -1.39 13.31
N LEU A 69 -14.98 -1.51 12.08
CA LEU A 69 -15.79 -1.37 10.87
C LEU A 69 -16.89 -2.45 10.79
N MET A 70 -16.51 -3.72 10.99
CA MET A 70 -17.45 -4.84 10.96
C MET A 70 -18.56 -4.68 12.00
N GLN A 71 -18.21 -4.35 13.25
CA GLN A 71 -19.19 -4.15 14.32
C GLN A 71 -20.15 -3.00 14.02
N LYS A 72 -19.65 -1.89 13.46
CA LYS A 72 -20.48 -0.72 13.13
C LYS A 72 -21.47 -0.99 12.01
N ILE A 73 -21.05 -1.74 10.98
CA ILE A 73 -21.95 -2.19 9.93
C ILE A 73 -23.00 -3.15 10.52
N GLN A 74 -22.58 -4.19 11.24
CA GLN A 74 -23.49 -5.18 11.84
C GLN A 74 -24.54 -4.54 12.77
N ALA A 75 -24.13 -3.60 13.63
CA ALA A 75 -25.04 -2.85 14.49
C ALA A 75 -26.06 -2.04 13.69
N SER A 76 -25.64 -1.42 12.59
CA SER A 76 -26.53 -0.66 11.70
C SER A 76 -27.56 -1.56 11.00
N LEU A 77 -27.17 -2.78 10.60
CA LEU A 77 -28.10 -3.77 10.06
C LEU A 77 -29.14 -4.18 11.08
N LEU A 78 -28.71 -4.45 12.33
CA LEU A 78 -29.62 -4.81 13.42
C LEU A 78 -30.62 -3.68 13.71
N ASP A 79 -30.17 -2.43 13.70
CA ASP A 79 -31.04 -1.26 13.89
C ASP A 79 -32.12 -1.14 12.79
N LEU A 80 -31.84 -1.59 11.57
CA LEU A 80 -32.82 -1.62 10.48
C LEU A 80 -33.84 -2.75 10.64
N MET A 81 -33.48 -3.85 11.31
CA MET A 81 -34.43 -4.94 11.62
C MET A 81 -35.59 -4.47 12.51
N ALA A 82 -35.46 -3.33 13.20
CA ALA A 82 -36.54 -2.71 13.97
C ALA A 82 -37.81 -2.44 13.14
N PHE A 83 -37.69 -2.24 11.82
CA PHE A 83 -38.86 -2.08 10.93
C PHE A 83 -39.62 -3.38 10.66
N LEU A 84 -39.04 -4.53 10.98
CA LEU A 84 -39.64 -5.86 10.81
C LEU A 84 -40.30 -6.40 12.08
N GLN A 85 -40.38 -5.58 13.13
CA GLN A 85 -41.01 -6.00 14.38
C GLN A 85 -42.50 -6.34 14.19
N LYS A 86 -42.94 -7.42 14.85
CA LYS A 86 -44.32 -7.96 14.74
C LYS A 86 -45.41 -7.02 15.25
N ASN A 87 -45.06 -6.06 16.09
CA ASN A 87 -45.97 -5.04 16.63
C ASN A 87 -46.29 -3.93 15.62
N LEU A 88 -45.56 -3.84 14.51
CA LEU A 88 -45.82 -2.89 13.43
C LEU A 88 -46.84 -3.47 12.45
N SER A 89 -47.85 -2.69 12.09
CA SER A 89 -48.91 -3.10 11.16
C SER A 89 -48.39 -3.50 9.77
N PHE A 90 -47.20 -3.02 9.41
CA PHE A 90 -46.53 -3.29 8.14
C PHE A 90 -45.33 -4.25 8.25
N GLY A 91 -44.82 -4.55 9.45
CA GLY A 91 -43.50 -5.18 9.63
C GLY A 91 -43.37 -6.58 9.02
N LEU A 92 -44.47 -7.35 8.97
CA LEU A 92 -44.52 -8.69 8.37
C LEU A 92 -44.94 -8.70 6.89
N LYS A 93 -45.08 -7.53 6.27
CA LYS A 93 -45.46 -7.47 4.85
C LYS A 93 -44.24 -7.75 3.97
N PRO A 94 -44.37 -8.56 2.89
CA PRO A 94 -43.23 -8.91 2.03
C PRO A 94 -42.51 -7.71 1.42
N TRP A 95 -43.24 -6.64 1.07
CA TRP A 95 -42.65 -5.41 0.55
C TRP A 95 -41.76 -4.71 1.59
N CYS A 96 -42.10 -4.77 2.88
CA CYS A 96 -41.32 -4.16 3.96
C CYS A 96 -40.04 -4.96 4.19
N GLY A 97 -40.14 -6.29 4.20
CA GLY A 97 -38.98 -7.20 4.24
C GLY A 97 -37.99 -6.90 3.11
N LYS A 98 -38.49 -6.76 1.87
CA LYS A 98 -37.66 -6.40 0.73
C LYS A 98 -37.03 -5.01 0.86
N ALA A 99 -37.80 -3.99 1.25
CA ALA A 99 -37.28 -2.64 1.45
C ALA A 99 -36.17 -2.59 2.52
N VAL A 100 -36.33 -3.33 3.63
CA VAL A 100 -35.31 -3.44 4.67
C VAL A 100 -34.08 -4.19 4.16
N ALA A 101 -34.25 -5.29 3.41
CA ALA A 101 -33.14 -6.03 2.81
C ALA A 101 -32.30 -5.15 1.85
N ASP A 102 -32.96 -4.41 0.96
CA ASP A 102 -32.33 -3.49 0.01
C ASP A 102 -31.60 -2.34 0.75
N ALA A 103 -32.23 -1.79 1.80
CA ALA A 103 -31.64 -0.74 2.63
C ALA A 103 -30.42 -1.23 3.43
N CYS A 104 -30.48 -2.43 3.99
CA CYS A 104 -29.34 -3.08 4.65
C CYS A 104 -28.17 -3.32 3.67
N TRP A 105 -28.48 -3.78 2.46
CA TRP A 105 -27.48 -3.94 1.42
C TRP A 105 -26.86 -2.60 1.00
N THR A 106 -27.68 -1.54 0.94
CA THR A 106 -27.19 -0.17 0.71
C THR A 106 -26.20 0.25 1.78
N VAL A 107 -26.47 -0.02 3.07
CA VAL A 107 -25.51 0.26 4.16
C VAL A 107 -24.18 -0.46 3.94
N ILE A 108 -24.19 -1.75 3.60
CA ILE A 108 -22.97 -2.54 3.36
C ILE A 108 -22.20 -1.98 2.16
N SER A 109 -22.87 -1.87 1.01
CA SER A 109 -22.27 -1.47 -0.26
C SER A 109 -21.72 -0.06 -0.22
N GLU A 110 -22.52 0.92 0.20
CA GLU A 110 -22.10 2.33 0.29
C GLU A 110 -20.98 2.51 1.30
N THR A 111 -21.01 1.84 2.46
CA THR A 111 -19.91 1.96 3.44
C THR A 111 -18.58 1.49 2.84
N LEU A 112 -18.56 0.31 2.20
CA LEU A 112 -17.34 -0.27 1.66
C LEU A 112 -16.82 0.46 0.41
N ILE A 113 -17.73 0.94 -0.45
CA ILE A 113 -17.37 1.79 -1.59
C ILE A 113 -16.79 3.12 -1.11
N ASN A 114 -17.42 3.79 -0.14
CA ASN A 114 -16.93 5.03 0.44
C ASN A 114 -15.54 4.89 1.10
N ILE A 115 -15.28 3.75 1.74
CA ILE A 115 -13.95 3.45 2.29
C ILE A 115 -12.94 3.27 1.16
N SER A 116 -13.30 2.51 0.12
CA SER A 116 -12.44 2.30 -1.05
C SER A 116 -12.04 3.64 -1.70
N ASP A 117 -13.00 4.54 -1.88
CA ASP A 117 -12.75 5.85 -2.50
C ASP A 117 -11.95 6.79 -1.59
N MET A 118 -12.15 6.71 -0.27
CA MET A 118 -11.32 7.43 0.69
C MET A 118 -9.86 6.95 0.63
N VAL A 119 -9.62 5.64 0.54
CA VAL A 119 -8.26 5.09 0.41
C VAL A 119 -7.59 5.55 -0.88
N LYS A 120 -8.31 5.51 -2.02
CA LYS A 120 -7.81 6.05 -3.30
C LYS A 120 -7.46 7.54 -3.19
N SER A 121 -8.31 8.33 -2.53
CA SER A 121 -8.06 9.77 -2.31
C SER A 121 -6.82 10.01 -1.46
N MET A 122 -6.65 9.25 -0.37
CA MET A 122 -5.46 9.35 0.49
C MET A 122 -4.17 8.97 -0.23
N ALA A 123 -4.20 7.93 -1.08
CA ALA A 123 -3.07 7.56 -1.92
C ALA A 123 -2.66 8.69 -2.87
N SER A 124 -3.61 9.32 -3.56
CA SER A 124 -3.32 10.42 -4.49
C SER A 124 -2.71 11.67 -3.84
N LEU A 125 -2.93 11.88 -2.54
CA LEU A 125 -2.50 13.07 -1.79
C LEU A 125 -1.30 12.81 -0.87
N GLN A 126 -0.66 11.64 -0.97
CA GLN A 126 0.36 11.19 -0.03
C GLN A 126 1.53 12.19 0.09
N ALA A 127 1.98 12.76 -1.02
CA ALA A 127 3.10 13.70 -1.05
C ALA A 127 2.80 15.07 -0.41
N SER A 128 1.53 15.49 -0.35
CA SER A 128 1.15 16.82 0.16
C SER A 128 0.73 16.81 1.64
N ASN A 129 0.27 15.67 2.16
CA ASN A 129 -0.40 15.59 3.47
C ASN A 129 0.47 15.01 4.59
N ASN A 130 1.77 14.76 4.35
CA ASN A 130 2.67 14.10 5.32
C ASN A 130 2.03 12.86 5.96
N LEU A 131 1.37 12.04 5.13
CA LEU A 131 0.74 10.82 5.61
C LEU A 131 1.84 9.84 6.02
N PRO A 132 1.82 9.29 7.24
CA PRO A 132 2.69 8.17 7.60
C PRO A 132 2.41 7.00 6.65
N PHE A 133 3.45 6.46 6.00
CA PHE A 133 3.30 5.45 4.96
C PHE A 133 2.69 4.15 5.49
N GLU A 134 2.89 3.88 6.79
CA GLU A 134 2.33 2.72 7.48
C GLU A 134 0.80 2.74 7.47
N LEU A 135 0.20 3.94 7.53
CA LEU A 135 -1.25 4.09 7.50
C LEU A 135 -1.82 3.64 6.16
N LEU A 136 -1.19 3.99 5.04
CA LEU A 136 -1.68 3.59 3.72
C LEU A 136 -1.47 2.09 3.49
N LEU A 137 -0.38 1.51 3.99
CA LEU A 137 -0.17 0.05 3.98
C LEU A 137 -1.23 -0.69 4.80
N VAL A 138 -1.57 -0.19 6.00
CA VAL A 138 -2.67 -0.73 6.82
C VAL A 138 -4.00 -0.65 6.07
N LEU A 139 -4.29 0.49 5.43
CA LEU A 139 -5.52 0.67 4.67
C LEU A 139 -5.59 -0.22 3.42
N ALA A 140 -4.48 -0.40 2.71
CA ALA A 140 -4.39 -1.33 1.59
C ALA A 140 -4.68 -2.77 2.06
N LYS A 141 -4.08 -3.18 3.17
CA LYS A 141 -4.31 -4.51 3.75
C LYS A 141 -5.75 -4.69 4.24
N LEU A 142 -6.34 -3.67 4.86
CA LEU A 142 -7.76 -3.67 5.25
C LEU A 142 -8.67 -3.88 4.03
N CYS A 143 -8.43 -3.17 2.92
CA CYS A 143 -9.18 -3.35 1.69
C CYS A 143 -9.10 -4.78 1.15
N LEU A 144 -7.90 -5.41 1.19
CA LEU A 144 -7.72 -6.80 0.79
C LEU A 144 -8.46 -7.79 1.70
N GLU A 145 -8.40 -7.62 3.02
CA GLU A 145 -9.12 -8.51 3.96
C GLU A 145 -10.64 -8.36 3.86
N MET A 146 -11.11 -7.13 3.63
CA MET A 146 -12.52 -6.86 3.39
C MET A 146 -12.99 -7.47 2.07
N GLN A 147 -12.16 -7.42 1.02
CA GLN A 147 -12.44 -8.07 -0.27
C GLN A 147 -12.50 -9.60 -0.13
N GLU A 148 -11.52 -10.20 0.56
CA GLU A 148 -11.38 -11.66 0.65
C GLU A 148 -12.48 -12.29 1.51
N ASN A 149 -12.77 -11.70 2.67
CA ASN A 149 -13.66 -12.30 3.67
C ASN A 149 -14.76 -11.36 4.17
N GLY A 150 -14.49 -10.05 4.25
CA GLY A 150 -15.40 -9.08 4.89
C GLY A 150 -16.75 -8.96 4.18
N VAL A 151 -16.76 -8.78 2.85
CA VAL A 151 -17.98 -8.63 2.05
C VAL A 151 -18.90 -9.85 2.20
N THR A 152 -18.34 -11.05 2.02
CA THR A 152 -19.08 -12.32 2.13
C THR A 152 -19.61 -12.53 3.54
N THR A 153 -18.81 -12.21 4.57
CA THR A 153 -19.21 -12.32 5.97
C THR A 153 -20.38 -11.39 6.30
N LEU A 154 -20.35 -10.14 5.83
CA LEU A 154 -21.43 -9.18 6.02
C LEU A 154 -22.70 -9.58 5.27
N HIS A 155 -22.56 -10.08 4.04
CA HIS A 155 -23.69 -10.57 3.26
C HIS A 155 -24.37 -11.77 3.94
N ASN A 156 -23.60 -12.76 4.39
CA ASN A 156 -24.13 -13.92 5.12
C ASN A 156 -24.79 -13.51 6.45
N HIS A 157 -24.20 -12.54 7.15
CA HIS A 157 -24.79 -12.01 8.38
C HIS A 157 -26.13 -11.32 8.12
N LEU A 158 -26.25 -10.54 7.03
CA LEU A 158 -27.51 -9.93 6.62
C LEU A 158 -28.57 -11.00 6.33
N LEU A 159 -28.24 -12.03 5.55
CA LEU A 159 -29.18 -13.11 5.25
C LEU A 159 -29.68 -13.80 6.51
N LYS A 160 -28.79 -14.03 7.48
CA LYS A 160 -29.15 -14.60 8.78
C LYS A 160 -30.11 -13.71 9.57
N LEU A 161 -29.84 -12.40 9.65
CA LEU A 161 -30.72 -11.44 10.34
C LEU A 161 -32.12 -11.37 9.70
N LEU A 162 -32.18 -11.42 8.36
CA LEU A 162 -33.44 -11.38 7.63
C LEU A 162 -34.26 -12.67 7.82
N GLU A 163 -33.61 -13.83 7.82
CA GLU A 163 -34.27 -15.11 8.09
C GLU A 163 -34.86 -15.16 9.51
N GLU A 164 -34.13 -14.64 10.50
CA GLU A 164 -34.60 -14.55 11.90
C GLU A 164 -35.75 -13.55 12.07
N SER A 165 -35.70 -12.42 11.35
CA SER A 165 -36.67 -11.32 11.52
C SER A 165 -37.92 -11.45 10.65
N SER A 166 -37.81 -12.06 9.47
CA SER A 166 -38.89 -12.22 8.49
C SER A 166 -38.76 -13.56 7.75
N PRO A 167 -39.15 -14.69 8.39
CA PRO A 167 -39.01 -16.03 7.81
C PRO A 167 -39.74 -16.18 6.47
N GLY A 168 -39.10 -16.84 5.50
CA GLY A 168 -39.66 -17.08 4.17
C GLY A 168 -39.58 -15.87 3.22
N LEU A 169 -38.87 -14.80 3.60
CA LEU A 169 -38.55 -13.71 2.69
C LEU A 169 -37.58 -14.19 1.60
N THR A 170 -37.97 -14.00 0.34
CA THR A 170 -37.07 -14.25 -0.79
C THR A 170 -36.29 -12.98 -1.12
N VAL A 171 -35.00 -12.99 -0.82
CA VAL A 171 -34.08 -11.89 -1.13
C VAL A 171 -33.34 -12.22 -2.42
N GLY A 172 -33.20 -11.24 -3.32
CA GLY A 172 -32.38 -11.40 -4.52
C GLY A 172 -30.90 -11.63 -4.14
N ASN A 173 -30.17 -12.35 -4.98
CA ASN A 173 -28.72 -12.47 -4.77
C ASN A 173 -28.08 -11.11 -5.06
N ASN A 174 -27.55 -10.47 -4.03
CA ASN A 174 -26.92 -9.17 -4.19
C ASN A 174 -25.55 -9.36 -4.83
N ASP A 175 -25.27 -8.59 -5.88
CA ASP A 175 -24.00 -8.67 -6.58
C ASP A 175 -22.87 -8.07 -5.71
N THR A 176 -22.01 -8.94 -5.18
CA THR A 176 -20.83 -8.57 -4.39
C THR A 176 -19.67 -8.09 -5.26
N SER A 177 -19.71 -8.33 -6.58
CA SER A 177 -18.57 -8.13 -7.47
C SER A 177 -18.09 -6.68 -7.53
N ASN A 178 -19.02 -5.73 -7.64
CA ASN A 178 -18.70 -4.29 -7.69
C ASN A 178 -17.95 -3.82 -6.43
N ILE A 179 -18.35 -4.30 -5.26
CA ILE A 179 -17.70 -3.96 -3.98
C ILE A 179 -16.31 -4.57 -3.94
N MET A 180 -16.18 -5.85 -4.28
CA MET A 180 -14.89 -6.56 -4.30
C MET A 180 -13.91 -5.90 -5.28
N VAL A 181 -14.36 -5.50 -6.47
CA VAL A 181 -13.55 -4.78 -7.46
C VAL A 181 -13.12 -3.42 -6.93
N SER A 182 -14.03 -2.65 -6.29
CA SER A 182 -13.67 -1.34 -5.73
C SER A 182 -12.63 -1.43 -4.62
N LEU A 183 -12.78 -2.40 -3.71
CA LEU A 183 -11.82 -2.68 -2.63
C LEU A 183 -10.46 -3.13 -3.19
N SER A 184 -10.46 -4.05 -4.15
CA SER A 184 -9.24 -4.52 -4.81
C SER A 184 -8.50 -3.38 -5.51
N THR A 185 -9.24 -2.53 -6.23
CA THR A 185 -8.69 -1.36 -6.92
C THR A 185 -8.12 -0.34 -5.92
N ALA A 186 -8.82 -0.09 -4.82
CA ALA A 186 -8.33 0.82 -3.77
C ALA A 186 -7.03 0.30 -3.12
N ALA A 187 -6.97 -0.99 -2.83
CA ALA A 187 -5.75 -1.62 -2.32
C ALA A 187 -4.59 -1.48 -3.31
N GLN A 188 -4.82 -1.77 -4.60
CA GLN A 188 -3.78 -1.67 -5.62
C GLN A 188 -3.24 -0.24 -5.74
N VAL A 189 -4.14 0.75 -5.83
CA VAL A 189 -3.75 2.18 -5.91
C VAL A 189 -2.95 2.61 -4.68
N ALA A 190 -3.33 2.14 -3.49
CA ALA A 190 -2.60 2.43 -2.27
C ALA A 190 -1.19 1.81 -2.26
N LEU A 191 -1.06 0.54 -2.65
CA LEU A 191 0.25 -0.15 -2.73
C LEU A 191 1.17 0.49 -3.79
N ASP A 192 0.62 0.82 -4.97
CA ASP A 192 1.37 1.48 -6.05
C ASP A 192 1.89 2.86 -5.60
N SER A 193 1.02 3.65 -4.95
CA SER A 193 1.39 4.96 -4.40
C SER A 193 2.50 4.83 -3.36
N GLU A 194 2.40 3.85 -2.46
CA GLU A 194 3.39 3.63 -1.41
C GLU A 194 4.77 3.27 -1.97
N VAL A 195 4.82 2.32 -2.90
CA VAL A 195 6.05 1.92 -3.58
C VAL A 195 6.73 3.12 -4.24
N VAL A 196 5.94 3.96 -4.92
CA VAL A 196 6.44 5.17 -5.57
C VAL A 196 6.92 6.18 -4.53
N PHE A 197 6.17 6.42 -3.46
CA PHE A 197 6.51 7.42 -2.43
C PHE A 197 7.81 7.07 -1.68
N ILE A 198 7.92 5.83 -1.18
CA ILE A 198 9.12 5.35 -0.47
C ILE A 198 10.33 5.37 -1.42
N GLY A 199 10.13 4.85 -2.64
CA GLY A 199 11.16 4.83 -3.67
C GLY A 199 11.64 6.23 -4.08
N GLN A 200 10.73 7.19 -4.25
CA GLN A 200 11.05 8.58 -4.58
C GLN A 200 11.75 9.30 -3.43
N THR A 201 11.38 9.02 -2.18
CA THR A 201 12.05 9.57 -1.00
C THR A 201 13.53 9.16 -0.98
N ALA A 202 13.81 7.87 -1.13
CA ALA A 202 15.17 7.35 -1.24
C ALA A 202 15.90 7.86 -2.50
N ALA A 203 15.22 7.91 -3.66
CA ALA A 203 15.75 8.47 -4.90
C ALA A 203 16.19 9.92 -4.72
N GLN A 204 15.38 10.73 -4.05
CA GLN A 204 15.65 12.15 -3.82
C GLN A 204 16.87 12.34 -2.91
N MET A 205 17.03 11.52 -1.85
CA MET A 205 18.22 11.53 -1.01
C MET A 205 19.48 11.25 -1.84
N LEU A 206 19.46 10.20 -2.66
CA LEU A 206 20.59 9.82 -3.53
C LEU A 206 20.88 10.92 -4.56
N ARG A 207 19.84 11.43 -5.22
CA ARG A 207 19.93 12.51 -6.22
C ARG A 207 20.61 13.74 -5.64
N VAL A 208 20.10 14.27 -4.52
CA VAL A 208 20.67 15.47 -3.90
C VAL A 208 22.13 15.25 -3.53
N SER A 209 22.48 14.10 -2.95
CA SER A 209 23.86 13.80 -2.58
C SER A 209 24.80 13.68 -3.78
N VAL A 210 24.37 13.04 -4.87
CA VAL A 210 25.17 12.92 -6.08
C VAL A 210 25.32 14.26 -6.78
N LEU A 211 24.25 15.05 -6.87
CA LEU A 211 24.26 16.29 -7.63
C LEU A 211 25.08 17.39 -6.95
N ALA A 212 25.09 17.45 -5.61
CA ALA A 212 25.77 18.48 -4.83
C ALA A 212 27.28 18.25 -4.66
N ARG A 213 27.79 17.04 -4.93
CA ARG A 213 29.21 16.70 -4.73
C ARG A 213 30.06 17.06 -5.94
N ASP A 214 31.22 17.64 -5.70
CA ASP A 214 32.30 17.74 -6.69
C ASP A 214 33.05 16.41 -6.77
N TRP A 215 32.71 15.62 -7.80
CA TRP A 215 33.27 14.29 -8.04
C TRP A 215 34.68 14.31 -8.64
N LEU A 216 35.11 15.43 -9.22
CA LEU A 216 36.46 15.58 -9.78
C LEU A 216 37.49 15.85 -8.68
N ARG A 217 37.09 16.57 -7.63
CA ARG A 217 37.93 16.91 -6.47
C ARG A 217 37.60 16.09 -5.22
N ALA A 218 37.02 14.90 -5.42
CA ALA A 218 36.70 14.01 -4.32
C ALA A 218 37.98 13.56 -3.57
N PRO A 219 37.99 13.59 -2.22
CA PRO A 219 39.06 13.00 -1.44
C PRO A 219 39.00 11.47 -1.49
N GLU A 220 40.10 10.83 -1.09
CA GLU A 220 40.17 9.38 -0.90
C GLU A 220 39.05 8.88 0.03
N PRO A 221 38.35 7.78 -0.33
CA PRO A 221 37.21 7.30 0.45
C PRO A 221 37.64 6.73 1.79
N ARG A 222 36.93 7.13 2.85
CA ARG A 222 37.16 6.65 4.23
C ARG A 222 35.99 5.87 4.83
N GLY A 223 34.91 5.74 4.06
CA GLY A 223 33.69 5.07 4.48
C GLY A 223 32.54 5.37 3.52
N PRO A 224 31.40 4.69 3.69
CA PRO A 224 30.19 4.99 2.94
C PRO A 224 29.68 6.39 3.31
N ARG A 225 29.12 7.11 2.34
CA ARG A 225 28.49 8.40 2.57
C ARG A 225 27.29 8.26 3.49
N ALA A 226 27.07 9.26 4.35
CA ALA A 226 25.92 9.29 5.27
C ALA A 226 24.55 9.14 4.57
N VAL A 227 24.44 9.59 3.31
CA VAL A 227 23.23 9.40 2.51
C VAL A 227 22.89 7.91 2.32
N CYS A 228 23.90 7.05 2.16
CA CYS A 228 23.69 5.62 1.93
C CYS A 228 23.09 4.95 3.17
N ARG A 229 23.54 5.36 4.38
CA ARG A 229 22.94 4.90 5.65
C ARG A 229 21.48 5.32 5.77
N ARG A 230 21.17 6.60 5.50
CA ARG A 230 19.78 7.11 5.53
C ARG A 230 18.85 6.42 4.53
N VAL A 231 19.36 6.11 3.34
CA VAL A 231 18.60 5.37 2.32
C VAL A 231 18.30 3.96 2.80
N VAL A 232 19.29 3.26 3.39
CA VAL A 232 19.08 1.94 3.99
C VAL A 232 18.07 2.02 5.12
N GLU A 233 18.18 2.99 6.03
CA GLU A 233 17.23 3.19 7.13
C GLU A 233 15.80 3.41 6.62
N THR A 234 15.64 4.27 5.60
CA THR A 234 14.33 4.57 4.99
C THR A 234 13.70 3.32 4.38
N LEU A 235 14.46 2.58 3.56
CA LEU A 235 13.98 1.36 2.92
C LEU A 235 13.74 0.24 3.93
N ALA A 236 14.59 0.09 4.94
CA ALA A 236 14.45 -0.90 6.01
C ALA A 236 13.22 -0.64 6.89
N SER A 237 12.93 0.63 7.20
CA SER A 237 11.72 1.02 7.92
C SER A 237 10.46 0.63 7.14
N ALA A 238 10.47 0.85 5.82
CA ALA A 238 9.37 0.44 4.94
C ALA A 238 9.21 -1.08 4.85
N ASP A 239 10.31 -1.81 4.69
CA ASP A 239 10.31 -3.28 4.67
C ASP A 239 9.82 -3.88 5.99
N THR A 240 10.20 -3.28 7.12
CA THR A 240 9.72 -3.70 8.44
C THR A 240 8.21 -3.55 8.54
N ALA A 241 7.64 -2.40 8.13
CA ALA A 241 6.19 -2.20 8.10
C ALA A 241 5.49 -3.20 7.17
N ALA A 242 6.05 -3.43 5.97
CA ALA A 242 5.50 -4.40 5.02
C ALA A 242 5.54 -5.83 5.58
N SER A 243 6.60 -6.20 6.31
CA SER A 243 6.75 -7.52 6.92
C SER A 243 5.72 -7.82 8.01
N GLN A 244 5.18 -6.78 8.66
CA GLN A 244 4.09 -6.95 9.62
C GLN A 244 2.76 -7.25 8.92
N LEU A 245 2.52 -6.72 7.73
CA LEU A 245 1.18 -6.73 7.11
C LEU A 245 1.03 -7.74 5.96
N PHE A 246 2.13 -8.02 5.25
CA PHE A 246 2.10 -8.78 4.01
C PHE A 246 2.88 -10.09 4.11
N PRO A 247 2.44 -11.13 3.39
CA PRO A 247 3.15 -12.40 3.38
C PRO A 247 4.57 -12.20 2.84
N THR A 248 5.52 -12.91 3.44
CA THR A 248 6.86 -13.06 2.88
C THR A 248 6.82 -14.27 1.94
N SER A 249 6.82 -14.03 0.63
CA SER A 249 6.98 -15.09 -0.36
C SER A 249 8.38 -15.69 -0.19
N MET A 250 8.50 -16.76 0.60
CA MET A 250 9.75 -17.47 0.80
C MET A 250 10.09 -18.24 -0.48
N LYS A 251 10.95 -17.68 -1.33
CA LYS A 251 11.85 -18.50 -2.12
C LYS A 251 13.15 -18.63 -1.33
N PRO A 252 13.45 -19.79 -0.75
CA PRO A 252 14.76 -20.02 -0.17
C PRO A 252 15.77 -20.03 -1.32
N SER A 253 16.46 -18.93 -1.54
CA SER A 253 17.68 -18.95 -2.34
C SER A 253 18.79 -19.53 -1.47
N SER A 254 18.79 -20.87 -1.35
CA SER A 254 19.93 -21.64 -0.87
C SER A 254 21.04 -21.60 -1.93
N ASP A 255 21.69 -20.43 -2.08
CA ASP A 255 23.05 -20.32 -2.60
C ASP A 255 23.61 -18.96 -2.17
N SER A 256 24.02 -18.86 -0.89
CA SER A 256 24.86 -17.76 -0.38
C SER A 256 26.27 -17.86 -0.96
N SER A 257 26.38 -17.84 -2.28
CA SER A 257 27.61 -17.47 -2.94
C SER A 257 27.72 -15.95 -2.83
N ARG A 258 28.40 -15.45 -1.79
CA ARG A 258 28.85 -14.05 -1.67
C ARG A 258 29.77 -13.71 -2.84
N ARG A 259 29.22 -13.57 -4.04
CA ARG A 259 29.97 -13.11 -5.22
C ARG A 259 29.89 -11.60 -5.21
N THR A 260 30.97 -10.98 -4.76
CA THR A 260 31.24 -9.56 -4.96
C THR A 260 31.01 -9.20 -6.43
N ILE A 261 30.33 -8.07 -6.69
CA ILE A 261 30.00 -7.56 -8.04
C ILE A 261 31.23 -7.53 -8.96
N TRP A 262 32.43 -7.44 -8.39
CA TRP A 262 33.68 -7.19 -9.10
C TRP A 262 34.51 -8.44 -9.42
N SER A 263 34.01 -9.64 -9.13
CA SER A 263 34.69 -10.89 -9.53
C SER A 263 34.55 -11.20 -11.04
N ARG A 264 33.88 -10.35 -11.82
CA ARG A 264 33.71 -10.51 -13.27
C ARG A 264 34.85 -9.79 -14.03
N PRO A 265 35.55 -10.47 -14.95
CA PRO A 265 36.60 -9.82 -15.76
C PRO A 265 36.02 -8.71 -16.63
N SER A 266 36.81 -7.64 -16.82
CA SER A 266 36.52 -6.42 -17.56
C SER A 266 36.16 -6.61 -19.04
N SER A 267 36.20 -7.84 -19.57
CA SER A 267 35.83 -8.17 -20.95
C SER A 267 34.32 -8.29 -21.18
N SER A 268 33.48 -8.19 -20.15
CA SER A 268 32.02 -8.34 -20.27
C SER A 268 31.26 -7.04 -20.58
N PHE A 269 31.95 -5.89 -20.67
CA PHE A 269 31.35 -4.55 -20.90
C PHE A 269 31.00 -4.25 -22.37
N SER A 270 30.59 -5.26 -23.14
CA SER A 270 30.16 -5.02 -24.52
C SER A 270 28.86 -4.20 -24.55
N PRO A 271 28.78 -3.04 -25.21
CA PRO A 271 27.53 -2.26 -25.34
C PRO A 271 26.37 -3.07 -25.92
N ILE A 272 26.67 -4.14 -26.66
CA ILE A 272 25.73 -5.04 -27.32
C ILE A 272 25.03 -5.99 -26.33
N SER A 273 25.70 -6.46 -25.27
CA SER A 273 25.06 -7.30 -24.24
C SER A 273 24.09 -6.50 -23.37
N ARG A 274 24.24 -5.17 -23.34
CA ARG A 274 23.37 -4.21 -22.63
C ARG A 274 22.07 -3.90 -23.37
N ILE A 275 22.03 -4.10 -24.70
CA ILE A 275 20.79 -3.94 -25.51
C ILE A 275 19.78 -5.06 -25.18
N PHE A 276 20.28 -6.23 -24.74
CA PHE A 276 19.49 -7.38 -24.31
C PHE A 276 19.37 -7.53 -22.79
N SER A 277 19.91 -6.57 -22.02
CA SER A 277 19.58 -6.47 -20.60
C SER A 277 18.12 -6.05 -20.49
N GLU A 278 17.31 -7.03 -20.08
CA GLU A 278 15.89 -6.94 -19.74
C GLU A 278 15.49 -5.52 -19.35
N ARG A 279 14.61 -4.88 -20.15
CA ARG A 279 14.07 -3.56 -19.81
C ARG A 279 13.36 -3.70 -18.47
N ILE A 280 14.03 -3.33 -17.38
CA ILE A 280 13.42 -3.41 -16.05
C ILE A 280 12.25 -2.42 -16.08
N GLU A 281 11.02 -2.92 -16.15
CA GLU A 281 9.83 -2.09 -16.05
C GLU A 281 9.81 -1.44 -14.66
N VAL A 282 9.70 -0.11 -14.63
CA VAL A 282 9.62 0.68 -13.38
C VAL A 282 8.20 0.69 -12.82
N PHE A 283 7.21 0.53 -13.69
CA PHE A 283 5.80 0.79 -13.41
C PHE A 283 4.93 -0.46 -13.57
N SER A 284 5.41 -1.61 -13.09
CA SER A 284 4.55 -2.79 -12.90
C SER A 284 3.68 -2.58 -11.66
N PRO A 285 2.41 -3.02 -11.66
CA PRO A 285 1.57 -2.99 -10.46
C PRO A 285 2.28 -3.65 -9.27
N ALA A 286 2.26 -3.00 -8.12
CA ALA A 286 2.83 -3.52 -6.88
C ALA A 286 2.07 -4.79 -6.46
N GLY A 287 2.81 -5.87 -6.22
CA GLY A 287 2.25 -7.09 -5.64
C GLY A 287 1.87 -6.87 -4.17
N ALA A 288 0.81 -7.55 -3.71
CA ALA A 288 0.38 -7.55 -2.31
C ALA A 288 1.25 -8.50 -1.44
N ASP A 289 2.56 -8.44 -1.62
CA ASP A 289 3.55 -9.22 -0.87
C ASP A 289 4.76 -8.35 -0.50
N ARG A 290 5.44 -8.72 0.57
CA ARG A 290 6.57 -7.97 1.12
C ARG A 290 7.67 -7.71 0.07
N ALA A 291 8.00 -8.74 -0.70
CA ALA A 291 9.12 -8.67 -1.65
C ALA A 291 8.78 -7.77 -2.85
N ALA A 292 7.53 -7.78 -3.33
CA ALA A 292 7.12 -6.87 -4.40
C ALA A 292 7.20 -5.40 -3.96
N LEU A 293 6.77 -5.09 -2.74
CA LEU A 293 6.84 -3.74 -2.18
C LEU A 293 8.28 -3.26 -2.01
N SER A 294 9.13 -4.08 -1.39
CA SER A 294 10.55 -3.74 -1.16
C SER A 294 11.31 -3.58 -2.48
N ASN A 295 11.13 -4.51 -3.42
CA ASN A 295 11.78 -4.46 -4.73
C ASN A 295 11.27 -3.28 -5.58
N GLY A 296 9.98 -2.96 -5.50
CA GLY A 296 9.41 -1.80 -6.18
C GLY A 296 10.10 -0.50 -5.75
N ALA A 297 10.17 -0.26 -4.43
CA ALA A 297 10.81 0.94 -3.88
C ALA A 297 12.31 0.99 -4.22
N LEU A 298 12.99 -0.15 -4.14
CA LEU A 298 14.40 -0.30 -4.52
C LEU A 298 14.64 0.05 -6.00
N LYS A 299 13.80 -0.43 -6.91
CA LYS A 299 13.89 -0.14 -8.36
C LYS A 299 13.84 1.36 -8.62
N VAL A 300 12.88 2.06 -8.00
CA VAL A 300 12.72 3.51 -8.15
C VAL A 300 13.97 4.25 -7.65
N ALA A 301 14.45 3.91 -6.45
CA ALA A 301 15.61 4.55 -5.84
C ALA A 301 16.91 4.34 -6.65
N LEU A 302 17.20 3.10 -7.02
CA LEU A 302 18.48 2.77 -7.66
C LEU A 302 18.53 3.19 -9.14
N LYS A 303 17.41 3.19 -9.87
CA LYS A 303 17.38 3.76 -11.22
C LYS A 303 17.65 5.26 -11.22
N ALA A 304 17.11 5.98 -10.22
CA ALA A 304 17.43 7.39 -10.06
C ALA A 304 18.93 7.61 -9.76
N LEU A 305 19.55 6.74 -8.95
CA LEU A 305 21.00 6.76 -8.71
C LEU A 305 21.78 6.55 -10.02
N VAL A 306 21.47 5.52 -10.79
CA VAL A 306 22.11 5.23 -12.09
C VAL A 306 22.04 6.45 -13.00
N GLU A 307 20.87 7.07 -13.11
CA GLU A 307 20.67 8.25 -13.96
C GLU A 307 21.42 9.49 -13.44
N CYS A 308 21.41 9.74 -12.13
CA CYS A 308 22.18 10.86 -11.55
C CYS A 308 23.68 10.68 -11.76
N VAL A 309 24.18 9.46 -11.60
CA VAL A 309 25.58 9.10 -11.88
C VAL A 309 25.87 9.28 -13.38
N ARG A 310 24.90 8.97 -14.27
CA ARG A 310 25.00 9.14 -15.73
C ARG A 310 25.39 10.55 -16.17
N LEU A 311 25.02 11.54 -15.37
CA LEU A 311 25.17 12.97 -15.64
C LEU A 311 26.38 13.60 -14.91
N ARG A 312 27.33 12.78 -14.46
CA ARG A 312 28.52 13.22 -13.71
C ARG A 312 29.81 12.65 -14.30
N THR A 313 30.88 13.43 -14.14
CA THR A 313 32.26 13.06 -14.45
C THR A 313 33.01 12.82 -13.15
N PHE A 314 33.85 11.79 -13.11
CA PHE A 314 34.50 11.34 -11.88
C PHE A 314 36.02 11.45 -11.99
N SER A 315 36.69 11.78 -10.88
CA SER A 315 38.12 11.45 -10.72
C SER A 315 38.26 10.04 -10.15
N ARG A 316 39.50 9.54 -10.07
CA ARG A 316 39.81 8.26 -9.45
C ARG A 316 39.18 8.11 -8.06
N HIS A 317 39.44 9.02 -7.14
CA HIS A 317 38.86 8.97 -5.79
C HIS A 317 37.34 9.16 -5.79
N GLY A 318 36.79 9.90 -6.76
CA GLY A 318 35.35 10.03 -6.94
C GLY A 318 34.69 8.70 -7.32
N LEU A 319 35.29 7.97 -8.27
CA LEU A 319 34.87 6.63 -8.67
C LEU A 319 34.98 5.65 -7.49
N GLN A 320 36.10 5.66 -6.77
CA GLN A 320 36.34 4.79 -5.61
C GLN A 320 35.37 5.07 -4.46
N GLN A 321 34.99 6.33 -4.21
CA GLN A 321 33.94 6.64 -3.24
C GLN A 321 32.59 6.06 -3.66
N LEU A 322 32.22 6.15 -4.94
CA LEU A 322 30.99 5.53 -5.43
C LEU A 322 31.06 4.00 -5.33
N GLN A 323 32.22 3.38 -5.57
CA GLN A 323 32.43 1.95 -5.38
C GLN A 323 32.14 1.53 -3.93
N VAL A 324 32.66 2.26 -2.95
CA VAL A 324 32.40 2.04 -1.52
C VAL A 324 30.90 2.18 -1.20
N ASP A 325 30.25 3.23 -1.71
CA ASP A 325 28.81 3.45 -1.47
C ASP A 325 27.94 2.34 -2.06
N VAL A 326 28.23 1.94 -3.30
CA VAL A 326 27.51 0.88 -4.01
C VAL A 326 27.65 -0.44 -3.26
N HIS A 327 28.84 -0.75 -2.77
CA HIS A 327 29.09 -1.96 -2.00
C HIS A 327 28.37 -1.97 -0.66
N PHE A 328 28.40 -0.85 0.06
CA PHE A 328 27.64 -0.71 1.30
C PHE A 328 26.14 -0.90 1.06
N LEU A 329 25.58 -0.25 0.02
CA LEU A 329 24.18 -0.43 -0.35
C LEU A 329 23.87 -1.88 -0.72
N GLN A 330 24.76 -2.55 -1.45
CA GLN A 330 24.61 -3.97 -1.81
C GLN A 330 24.49 -4.85 -0.55
N GLN A 331 25.45 -4.73 0.37
CA GLN A 331 25.50 -5.53 1.59
C GLN A 331 24.28 -5.31 2.50
N ARG A 332 23.82 -4.05 2.61
CA ARG A 332 22.75 -3.68 3.54
C ARG A 332 21.34 -3.86 2.97
N LEU A 333 21.18 -3.85 1.65
CA LEU A 333 19.88 -4.02 1.01
C LEU A 333 19.61 -5.47 0.58
N SER A 334 20.64 -6.32 0.46
CA SER A 334 20.46 -7.75 0.13
C SER A 334 19.72 -8.53 1.21
N CYS A 335 19.90 -8.16 2.49
CA CYS A 335 19.28 -8.85 3.62
C CYS A 335 17.75 -8.64 3.74
N MET A 336 17.17 -7.72 2.96
CA MET A 336 15.74 -7.36 3.04
C MET A 336 14.83 -8.28 2.21
N GLY A 337 15.29 -9.47 1.81
CA GLY A 337 14.50 -10.39 0.98
C GLY A 337 14.27 -9.90 -0.45
N ASN A 338 15.13 -9.01 -0.93
CA ASN A 338 15.07 -8.43 -2.27
C ASN A 338 15.51 -9.43 -3.34
N ASP A 339 15.09 -9.18 -4.59
CA ASP A 339 15.67 -9.84 -5.75
C ASP A 339 17.14 -9.41 -5.88
N GLU A 340 18.05 -10.22 -5.34
CA GLU A 340 19.48 -9.92 -5.34
C GLU A 340 20.03 -9.69 -6.75
N ARG A 341 19.47 -10.36 -7.76
CA ARG A 341 19.93 -10.19 -9.15
C ARG A 341 19.61 -8.78 -9.64
N LEU A 342 18.39 -8.32 -9.37
CA LEU A 342 17.95 -6.97 -9.68
C LEU A 342 18.76 -5.91 -8.92
N LEU A 343 18.96 -6.10 -7.62
CA LEU A 343 19.78 -5.22 -6.79
C LEU A 343 21.20 -5.10 -7.37
N ASN A 344 21.84 -6.24 -7.61
CA ASN A 344 23.21 -6.31 -8.13
C ASN A 344 23.30 -5.67 -9.52
N ALA A 345 22.33 -5.93 -10.40
CA ALA A 345 22.32 -5.36 -11.76
C ALA A 345 22.24 -3.83 -11.73
N LEU A 346 21.33 -3.24 -10.95
CA LEU A 346 21.17 -1.78 -10.87
C LEU A 346 22.40 -1.10 -10.24
N LEU A 347 23.00 -1.73 -9.22
CA LEU A 347 24.20 -1.24 -8.57
C LEU A 347 25.45 -1.36 -9.46
N GLU A 348 25.59 -2.46 -10.19
CA GLU A 348 26.64 -2.66 -11.20
C GLU A 348 26.51 -1.65 -12.33
N ASP A 349 25.29 -1.36 -12.79
CA ASP A 349 25.04 -0.34 -13.80
C ASP A 349 25.45 1.05 -13.32
N ALA A 350 25.17 1.42 -12.06
CA ALA A 350 25.61 2.70 -11.50
C ALA A 350 27.14 2.81 -11.52
N LEU A 351 27.85 1.78 -11.05
CA LEU A 351 29.31 1.77 -11.00
C LEU A 351 29.94 1.71 -12.40
N SER A 352 29.43 0.89 -13.30
CA SER A 352 29.90 0.79 -14.69
C SER A 352 29.73 2.13 -15.41
N SER A 353 28.59 2.78 -15.21
CA SER A 353 28.30 4.11 -15.74
C SER A 353 29.35 5.12 -15.25
N ALA A 354 29.70 5.12 -13.95
CA ALA A 354 30.74 6.00 -13.42
C ALA A 354 32.14 5.70 -13.96
N GLN A 355 32.52 4.42 -14.13
CA GLN A 355 33.82 4.03 -14.70
C GLN A 355 34.02 4.61 -16.10
N ILE A 356 33.01 4.53 -16.96
CA ILE A 356 33.05 5.07 -18.33
C ILE A 356 33.26 6.59 -18.35
N ARG A 357 32.79 7.30 -17.31
CA ARG A 357 32.91 8.76 -17.17
C ARG A 357 34.00 9.19 -16.18
N CYS A 358 34.88 8.28 -15.81
CA CYS A 358 36.03 8.59 -14.97
C CYS A 358 37.20 9.04 -15.83
N VAL A 359 37.89 10.10 -15.41
CA VAL A 359 39.09 10.61 -16.10
C VAL A 359 40.27 9.63 -15.95
N ASP A 360 40.35 8.94 -14.82
CA ASP A 360 41.37 7.94 -14.49
C ASP A 360 40.68 6.74 -13.80
N PRO A 361 40.10 5.80 -14.58
CA PRO A 361 39.30 4.71 -14.03
C PRO A 361 40.19 3.67 -13.34
N GLN A 362 40.28 3.76 -12.01
CA GLN A 362 40.92 2.73 -11.18
C GLN A 362 40.06 2.39 -9.96
N LEU A 363 39.54 1.17 -9.94
CA LEU A 363 38.81 0.63 -8.79
C LEU A 363 39.77 0.26 -7.65
N MET A 364 39.26 0.29 -6.43
CA MET A 364 39.92 -0.24 -5.24
C MET A 364 39.84 -1.77 -5.25
N GLU A 365 40.84 -2.40 -4.64
CA GLU A 365 40.81 -3.84 -4.37
C GLU A 365 39.60 -4.19 -3.50
N PRO A 366 38.84 -5.27 -3.80
CA PRO A 366 37.65 -5.63 -3.04
C PRO A 366 37.87 -5.74 -1.53
N SER A 367 39.00 -6.32 -1.11
CA SER A 367 39.39 -6.47 0.31
C SER A 367 39.49 -5.14 1.05
N ILE A 368 39.97 -4.09 0.38
CA ILE A 368 40.07 -2.74 0.95
C ILE A 368 38.67 -2.13 1.08
N VAL A 369 37.79 -2.35 0.10
CA VAL A 369 36.42 -1.84 0.15
C VAL A 369 35.63 -2.49 1.29
N ASP A 370 35.80 -3.80 1.49
CA ASP A 370 35.19 -4.52 2.60
C ASP A 370 35.61 -3.88 3.94
N ILE A 371 36.92 -3.69 4.15
CA ILE A 371 37.47 -3.06 5.37
C ILE A 371 36.92 -1.65 5.59
N ILE A 372 36.79 -0.85 4.52
CA ILE A 372 36.27 0.52 4.60
C ILE A 372 34.77 0.53 4.97
N CYS A 373 34.00 -0.43 4.47
CA CYS A 373 32.58 -0.55 4.78
C CYS A 373 32.32 -1.13 6.18
N GLU A 374 33.22 -1.95 6.72
CA GLU A 374 33.11 -2.48 8.09
C GLU A 374 33.48 -1.47 9.17
N ARG A 375 34.38 -0.53 8.86
CA ARG A 375 34.90 0.46 9.83
C ARG A 375 34.02 1.70 10.02
N GLY A 376 33.02 1.93 9.18
CA GLY A 376 32.19 3.14 9.23
C GLY A 376 30.76 2.91 8.80
#